data_AF-A0A973XG49-F1
#
_entry.id   AF-A0A973XG49-F1
#
_cell.length_a   1.000
_cell.length_b   1.000
_cell.length_c   1.000
_cell.angle_alpha   90.00
_cell.angle_beta   90.00
_cell.angle_gamma   90.00
#
_symmetry.space_group_name_H-M   'P 1'
#
loop_
_entity.id
_entity.type
_entity.pdbx_description
1 polymer ?
#
loop_
_entity_poly.entity_id
_entity_poly.type
_entity_poly.pdbx_seq_one_letter_code
_entity_poly.pdbx_strand_id
1 'polypeptide(L)'
;MNTTCPAPIAANDDTNPKDLVGDFKVDMSLLPPAASIHAAHAFMDGARKYGPYNWRTKKVRARVYLSAAKRHLDAYLDGEECAADSGVHHLGHAMACCAILLDAAETGSLVDDRPAPGAASAILRRLEATIRARRLAAEAAESAA
;
A
#
# COMPACT_ATOMS: atom_id res chain seq x y z
N MET A 1 42.91 -25.39 -24.68
CA MET A 1 43.37 -24.43 -25.70
C MET A 1 42.36 -23.31 -25.77
N ASN A 2 42.89 -22.09 -25.88
CA ASN A 2 42.28 -20.78 -25.71
C ASN A 2 40.93 -20.60 -26.44
N THR A 3 39.90 -20.13 -25.75
CA THR A 3 38.69 -19.58 -26.38
C THR A 3 38.53 -18.15 -25.88
N THR A 4 39.20 -17.24 -26.57
CA THR A 4 39.17 -15.80 -26.30
C THR A 4 37.76 -15.27 -26.55
N CYS A 5 37.17 -14.61 -25.56
CA CYS A 5 35.94 -13.84 -25.75
C CYS A 5 36.17 -12.74 -26.80
N PRO A 6 35.24 -12.53 -27.75
CA PRO A 6 35.36 -11.45 -28.73
C PRO A 6 35.25 -10.08 -28.03
N ALA A 7 36.08 -9.13 -28.49
CA ALA A 7 36.13 -7.78 -27.94
C ALA A 7 34.79 -7.05 -28.14
N PRO A 8 34.36 -6.23 -27.16
CA PRO A 8 33.07 -5.57 -27.20
C PRO A 8 33.03 -4.50 -28.29
N ILE A 9 31.91 -4.45 -28.99
CA ILE A 9 31.57 -3.40 -29.96
C ILE A 9 31.28 -2.15 -29.15
N ALA A 10 31.97 -1.04 -29.45
CA ALA A 10 31.73 0.24 -28.80
C ALA A 10 30.32 0.75 -29.15
N ALA A 11 29.41 0.70 -28.17
CA ALA A 11 28.13 1.40 -28.20
C ALA A 11 28.29 2.70 -27.41
N ASN A 12 27.66 3.79 -27.85
CA ASN A 12 27.65 5.06 -27.11
C ASN A 12 27.29 4.81 -25.62
N ASP A 13 28.21 5.19 -24.73
CA ASP A 13 28.60 4.40 -23.55
C ASP A 13 28.16 4.99 -22.18
N ASP A 14 27.14 5.85 -22.14
CA ASP A 14 26.76 6.50 -20.87
C ASP A 14 25.50 5.91 -20.22
N THR A 15 24.73 5.06 -20.91
CA THR A 15 23.46 4.53 -20.37
C THR A 15 23.57 3.03 -20.10
N ASN A 16 23.48 2.63 -18.83
CA ASN A 16 23.54 1.24 -18.42
C ASN A 16 22.31 0.48 -18.96
N PRO A 17 22.48 -0.66 -19.65
CA PRO A 17 21.37 -1.46 -20.16
C PRO A 17 20.37 -1.92 -19.07
N LYS A 18 20.82 -1.99 -17.81
CA LYS A 18 19.95 -2.28 -16.66
C LYS A 18 19.02 -1.12 -16.31
N ASP A 19 19.43 0.13 -16.56
CA ASP A 19 18.61 1.32 -16.30
C ASP A 19 17.43 1.34 -17.28
N LEU A 20 17.71 1.13 -18.57
CA LEU A 20 16.69 1.04 -19.62
C LEU A 20 15.63 -0.04 -19.37
N VAL A 21 16.04 -1.19 -18.83
CA VAL A 21 15.13 -2.29 -18.50
C VAL A 21 14.48 -2.09 -17.11
N GLY A 22 15.14 -1.32 -16.24
CA GLY A 22 14.67 -0.97 -14.90
C GLY A 22 13.42 -0.10 -14.94
N ASP A 23 13.38 0.87 -15.86
CA ASP A 23 12.27 1.83 -16.00
C ASP A 23 10.92 1.16 -16.35
N PHE A 24 10.95 -0.04 -16.93
CA PHE A 24 9.73 -0.81 -17.24
C PHE A 24 9.29 -1.75 -16.10
N LYS A 25 9.93 -1.67 -14.93
CA LYS A 25 9.63 -2.51 -13.76
C LYS A 25 9.05 -1.65 -12.63
N VAL A 26 8.31 -2.29 -11.73
CA VAL A 26 7.86 -1.64 -10.50
C VAL A 26 9.08 -1.34 -9.63
N ASP A 27 9.30 -0.06 -9.35
CA ASP A 27 10.39 0.39 -8.47
C ASP A 27 10.00 0.20 -7.00
N MET A 28 10.46 -0.91 -6.43
CA MET A 28 10.23 -1.24 -5.02
C MET A 28 10.97 -0.31 -4.05
N SER A 29 11.93 0.51 -4.51
CA SER A 29 12.62 1.48 -3.67
C SER A 29 11.73 2.67 -3.28
N LEU A 30 10.64 2.89 -4.02
CA LEU A 30 9.67 3.95 -3.73
C LEU A 30 8.80 3.67 -2.50
N LEU A 31 8.81 2.43 -1.97
CA LEU A 31 8.17 2.13 -0.70
C LEU A 31 9.07 2.59 0.47
N PRO A 32 8.64 3.56 1.30
CA PRO A 32 9.49 4.06 2.38
C PRO A 32 9.90 2.94 3.34
N PRO A 33 11.19 2.80 3.71
CA PRO A 33 11.65 1.75 4.61
C PRO A 33 10.92 1.71 5.96
N ALA A 34 10.55 2.88 6.51
CA ALA A 34 9.78 2.96 7.75
C ALA A 34 8.44 2.21 7.64
N ALA A 35 7.74 2.37 6.52
CA ALA A 35 6.47 1.69 6.27
C ALA A 35 6.67 0.17 6.22
N SER A 36 7.70 -0.29 5.48
CA SER A 36 8.07 -1.71 5.39
C SER A 36 8.42 -2.31 6.75
N ILE A 37 9.18 -1.60 7.58
CA ILE A 37 9.60 -2.08 8.90
C ILE A 37 8.41 -2.20 9.85
N HIS A 38 7.52 -1.20 9.90
CA HIS A 38 6.33 -1.26 10.75
C HIS A 38 5.34 -2.34 10.30
N ALA A 39 5.13 -2.51 9.00
CA ALA A 39 4.32 -3.60 8.46
C ALA A 39 4.93 -4.97 8.78
N ALA A 40 6.25 -5.12 8.60
CA ALA A 40 6.96 -6.36 8.93
C ALA A 40 6.83 -6.70 10.42
N HIS A 41 6.92 -5.71 11.31
CA HIS A 41 6.73 -5.94 12.75
C HIS A 41 5.30 -6.42 13.08
N ALA A 42 4.27 -5.86 12.44
CA ALA A 42 2.90 -6.36 12.57
C ALA A 42 2.74 -7.79 12.02
N PHE A 43 3.40 -8.11 10.90
CA PHE A 43 3.45 -9.48 10.39
C PHE A 43 4.18 -10.44 11.32
N MET A 44 5.21 -9.99 12.04
CA MET A 44 5.88 -10.83 13.06
C MET A 44 4.94 -11.17 14.21
N ASP A 45 4.16 -10.20 14.71
CA ASP A 45 3.14 -10.46 15.73
C ASP A 45 2.07 -11.45 15.22
N GLY A 46 1.57 -11.22 14.01
CA GLY A 46 0.61 -12.12 13.36
C GLY A 46 1.16 -13.52 13.13
N ALA A 47 2.40 -13.65 12.66
CA ALA A 47 3.07 -14.92 12.44
C ALA A 47 3.27 -15.70 13.74
N ARG A 48 3.60 -15.01 14.84
CA ARG A 48 3.68 -15.62 16.18
C ARG A 48 2.33 -16.17 16.64
N LYS A 49 1.23 -15.44 16.39
CA LYS A 49 -0.12 -15.80 16.84
C LYS A 49 -0.77 -16.89 15.96
N TYR A 50 -0.59 -16.82 14.65
CA TYR A 50 -1.40 -17.57 13.69
C TYR A 50 -0.60 -18.33 12.62
N GLY A 51 0.73 -18.28 12.69
CA GLY A 51 1.64 -18.81 11.68
C GLY A 51 1.84 -17.83 10.51
N PRO A 52 3.03 -17.83 9.88
CA PRO A 52 3.31 -16.97 8.73
C PRO A 52 2.49 -17.42 7.50
N TYR A 53 2.05 -16.47 6.68
CA TYR A 53 1.34 -16.71 5.40
C TYR A 53 0.08 -17.60 5.48
N ASN A 54 -0.52 -17.75 6.66
CA ASN A 54 -1.66 -18.63 6.85
C ASN A 54 -2.86 -18.26 5.95
N TRP A 55 -3.01 -16.99 5.60
CA TRP A 55 -4.05 -16.43 4.73
C TRP A 55 -4.02 -16.95 3.28
N ARG A 56 -2.93 -17.60 2.85
CA ARG A 56 -2.86 -18.27 1.54
C ARG A 56 -3.47 -19.67 1.54
N THR A 57 -3.68 -20.25 2.73
CA THR A 57 -4.27 -21.59 2.90
C THR A 57 -5.65 -21.55 3.56
N LYS A 58 -5.95 -20.46 4.27
CA LYS A 58 -7.21 -20.22 4.95
C LYS A 58 -7.99 -19.13 4.24
N LYS A 59 -9.33 -19.25 4.24
CA LYS A 59 -10.20 -18.25 3.62
C LYS A 59 -10.17 -16.94 4.40
N VAL A 60 -10.00 -15.84 3.67
CA VAL A 60 -9.89 -14.47 4.20
C VAL A 60 -11.20 -13.74 3.92
N ARG A 61 -11.96 -13.34 4.93
CA ARG A 61 -13.17 -12.55 4.73
C ARG A 61 -12.84 -11.05 4.66
N ALA A 62 -13.16 -10.41 3.53
CA ALA A 62 -12.80 -9.02 3.27
C ALA A 62 -13.21 -8.06 4.40
N ARG A 63 -14.46 -8.14 4.86
CA ARG A 63 -15.02 -7.25 5.90
C ARG A 63 -14.32 -7.38 7.25
N VAL A 64 -13.79 -8.55 7.60
CA VAL A 64 -13.09 -8.75 8.88
C VAL A 64 -11.81 -7.92 8.91
N TYR A 65 -11.00 -8.02 7.86
CA TYR A 65 -9.73 -7.30 7.76
C TYR A 65 -9.94 -5.81 7.49
N LEU A 66 -10.96 -5.43 6.71
CA LEU A 66 -11.35 -4.02 6.56
C LEU A 66 -11.77 -3.39 7.90
N SER A 67 -12.56 -4.11 8.70
CA SER A 67 -12.95 -3.64 10.04
C SER A 67 -11.77 -3.57 11.00
N ALA A 68 -10.86 -4.55 10.95
CA ALA A 68 -9.63 -4.52 11.76
C ALA A 68 -8.74 -3.33 11.40
N ALA A 69 -8.47 -3.12 10.11
CA ALA A 69 -7.72 -1.96 9.62
C ALA A 69 -8.35 -0.65 10.08
N LYS A 70 -9.68 -0.52 9.96
CA LYS A 70 -10.39 0.69 10.41
C LYS A 70 -10.20 0.95 11.91
N ARG A 71 -10.29 -0.06 12.78
CA ARG A 71 -10.05 0.14 14.22
C ARG A 71 -8.64 0.63 14.51
N HIS A 72 -7.62 0.14 13.79
CA HIS A 72 -6.26 0.64 13.97
C HIS A 72 -6.11 2.07 13.46
N LEU A 73 -6.71 2.41 12.32
CA LEU A 73 -6.70 3.78 11.79
C LEU A 73 -7.44 4.76 12.70
N ASP A 74 -8.59 4.38 13.24
CA ASP A 74 -9.39 5.20 14.15
C ASP A 74 -8.62 5.43 15.47
N ALA A 75 -8.02 4.40 16.06
CA ALA A 75 -7.22 4.54 17.29
C ALA A 75 -5.99 5.44 17.09
N TYR A 76 -5.32 5.32 15.94
CA TYR A 76 -4.22 6.22 15.58
C TYR A 76 -4.68 7.67 15.41
N LEU A 77 -5.82 7.87 14.75
CA LEU A 77 -6.43 9.20 14.61
C LEU A 77 -6.77 9.82 15.97
N ASP A 78 -7.19 8.99 16.93
CA ASP A 78 -7.50 9.40 18.30
C ASP A 78 -6.25 9.55 19.21
N GLY A 79 -5.05 9.36 18.66
CA GLY A 79 -3.77 9.65 19.31
C GLY A 79 -3.05 8.45 19.94
N GLU A 80 -3.50 7.22 19.69
CA GLU A 80 -2.79 6.01 20.13
C GLU A 80 -1.73 5.58 19.09
N GLU A 81 -0.46 5.52 19.48
CA GLU A 81 0.64 5.13 18.56
C GLU A 81 0.73 3.61 18.37
N CYS A 82 0.62 2.85 19.46
CA CYS A 82 0.78 1.40 19.50
C CYS A 82 -0.42 0.71 20.13
N ALA A 83 -0.87 -0.39 19.52
CA ALA A 83 -2.00 -1.16 19.99
C ALA A 83 -1.71 -1.82 21.34
N ALA A 84 -2.56 -1.58 22.34
CA ALA A 84 -2.40 -2.09 23.70
C ALA A 84 -2.23 -3.62 23.82
N ASP A 85 -2.77 -4.40 22.89
CA ASP A 85 -2.75 -5.88 22.94
C ASP A 85 -1.44 -6.51 22.45
N SER A 86 -0.67 -5.80 21.63
CA SER A 86 0.49 -6.31 20.90
C SER A 86 1.74 -5.46 21.09
N GLY A 87 1.58 -4.19 21.48
CA GLY A 87 2.65 -3.19 21.54
C GLY A 87 3.16 -2.76 20.16
N VAL A 88 2.49 -3.17 19.08
CA VAL A 88 2.88 -2.85 17.70
C VAL A 88 2.13 -1.61 17.23
N HIS A 89 2.82 -0.78 16.43
CA HIS A 89 2.27 0.45 15.87
C HIS A 89 0.96 0.22 15.09
N HIS A 90 -0.04 1.07 15.30
CA HIS A 90 -1.35 0.97 14.65
C HIS A 90 -1.29 1.00 13.11
N LEU A 91 -0.54 1.94 12.52
CA LEU A 91 -0.32 1.99 11.08
C LEU A 91 0.32 0.72 10.52
N GLY A 92 1.22 0.07 11.27
CA GLY A 92 1.79 -1.21 10.89
C GLY A 92 0.74 -2.32 10.78
N HIS A 93 -0.16 -2.41 11.76
CA HIS A 93 -1.30 -3.35 11.73
C HIS A 93 -2.27 -3.05 10.59
N ALA A 94 -2.58 -1.77 10.33
CA ALA A 94 -3.43 -1.37 9.21
C ALA A 94 -2.80 -1.77 7.86
N MET A 95 -1.50 -1.54 7.68
CA MET A 95 -0.76 -1.99 6.50
C MET A 95 -0.79 -3.51 6.34
N ALA A 96 -0.55 -4.27 7.42
CA ALA A 96 -0.59 -5.73 7.38
C ALA A 96 -1.99 -6.25 6.96
N CYS A 97 -3.07 -5.64 7.46
CA CYS A 97 -4.43 -5.97 7.05
C CYS A 97 -4.65 -5.78 5.54
N CYS A 98 -4.24 -4.62 5.00
CA CYS A 98 -4.35 -4.32 3.57
C CYS A 98 -3.50 -5.27 2.72
N ALA A 99 -2.27 -5.56 3.15
CA ALA A 99 -1.37 -6.48 2.45
C ALA A 99 -1.93 -7.91 2.41
N ILE A 100 -2.52 -8.41 3.50
CA ILE A 100 -3.19 -9.71 3.52
C ILE A 100 -4.38 -9.76 2.55
N LEU A 101 -5.18 -8.69 2.47
CA LEU A 101 -6.30 -8.61 1.54
C LEU A 101 -5.86 -8.66 0.07
N LEU A 102 -4.80 -7.92 -0.28
CA LEU A 102 -4.23 -7.93 -1.62
C LEU A 102 -3.67 -9.32 -1.96
N ASP A 103 -2.85 -9.90 -1.08
CA ASP A 103 -2.25 -11.23 -1.28
C ASP A 103 -3.33 -12.32 -1.40
N ALA A 104 -4.35 -12.28 -0.54
CA ALA A 104 -5.47 -13.23 -0.60
C ALA A 104 -6.28 -13.09 -1.89
N ALA A 105 -6.40 -11.89 -2.46
CA ALA A 105 -7.06 -11.67 -3.75
C ALA A 105 -6.25 -12.33 -4.88
N GLU A 106 -4.94 -12.07 -4.94
CA GLU A 106 -4.04 -12.62 -5.96
C GLU A 106 -3.88 -14.14 -5.86
N THR A 107 -3.97 -14.69 -4.66
CA THR A 107 -3.83 -16.14 -4.41
C THR A 107 -5.17 -16.91 -4.40
N GLY A 108 -6.30 -16.23 -4.59
CA GLY A 108 -7.63 -16.85 -4.64
C GLY A 108 -8.18 -17.34 -3.29
N SER A 109 -7.58 -16.90 -2.19
CA SER A 109 -8.04 -17.22 -0.82
C SER A 109 -9.02 -16.20 -0.26
N LEU A 110 -9.18 -15.05 -0.92
CA LEU A 110 -10.14 -14.02 -0.54
C LEU A 110 -11.59 -14.49 -0.75
N VAL A 111 -12.40 -14.30 0.30
CA VAL A 111 -13.85 -14.33 0.28
C VAL A 111 -14.31 -12.89 0.35
N ASP A 112 -14.73 -12.36 -0.80
CA ASP A 112 -15.25 -11.01 -0.90
C ASP A 112 -16.69 -10.95 -0.38
N ASP A 113 -16.84 -10.64 0.91
CA ASP A 113 -18.12 -10.49 1.60
C ASP A 113 -18.55 -9.01 1.73
N ARG A 114 -17.97 -8.10 0.93
CA ARG A 114 -18.35 -6.68 0.88
C ARG A 114 -19.80 -6.50 0.41
N PRO A 115 -20.50 -5.42 0.84
CA PRO A 115 -21.82 -5.10 0.29
C PRO A 115 -21.73 -4.78 -1.20
N ALA A 116 -22.88 -4.85 -1.88
CA ALA A 116 -22.99 -4.40 -3.26
C ALA A 116 -22.43 -2.97 -3.43
N PRO A 117 -21.85 -2.64 -4.60
CA PRO A 117 -21.25 -1.34 -4.83
C PRO A 117 -22.18 -0.17 -4.45
N GLY A 118 -21.71 0.70 -3.56
CA GLY A 118 -22.43 1.90 -3.12
C GLY A 118 -22.01 3.16 -3.87
N ALA A 119 -22.69 4.28 -3.58
CA ALA A 119 -22.45 5.58 -4.25
C ALA A 119 -21.28 6.40 -3.69
N ALA A 120 -20.51 5.88 -2.72
CA ALA A 120 -19.52 6.65 -1.97
C ALA A 120 -18.49 7.38 -2.86
N SER A 121 -17.89 6.68 -3.83
CA SER A 121 -16.90 7.30 -4.73
C SER A 121 -17.50 8.42 -5.58
N ALA A 122 -18.73 8.24 -6.07
CA ALA A 122 -19.42 9.26 -6.85
C ALA A 122 -19.72 10.51 -5.99
N ILE A 123 -20.11 10.32 -4.72
CA ILE A 123 -20.36 11.42 -3.77
C ILE A 123 -19.07 12.19 -3.50
N LEU A 124 -17.96 11.50 -3.21
CA LEU A 124 -16.66 12.14 -2.96
C LEU A 124 -16.24 13.01 -4.15
N ARG A 125 -16.22 12.46 -5.36
CA ARG A 125 -15.84 13.19 -6.57
C ARG A 125 -16.69 14.45 -6.78
N ARG A 126 -18.01 14.35 -6.59
CA ARG A 126 -18.93 15.48 -6.72
C ARG A 126 -18.64 16.58 -5.70
N LEU A 127 -18.39 16.22 -4.44
CA LEU A 127 -18.12 17.17 -3.37
C LEU A 127 -16.74 17.81 -3.53
N GLU A 128 -15.71 17.05 -3.88
CA GLU A 128 -14.35 17.55 -4.15
C GLU A 128 -14.33 18.57 -5.29
N ALA A 129 -15.05 18.30 -6.38
CA ALA A 129 -15.20 19.26 -7.49
C ALA A 129 -15.82 20.58 -7.01
N THR A 130 -16.83 20.49 -6.13
CA THR A 130 -17.48 21.67 -5.55
C THR A 130 -16.54 22.45 -4.63
N ILE A 131 -15.80 21.77 -3.76
CA ILE A 131 -14.83 22.39 -2.85
C ILE A 131 -13.72 23.09 -3.64
N ARG A 132 -13.19 22.43 -4.69
CA ARG A 132 -12.16 23.00 -5.56
C ARG A 132 -12.63 24.26 -6.25
N ALA A 133 -13.83 24.24 -6.84
CA ALA A 133 -14.41 25.41 -7.49
C ALA A 133 -14.55 26.60 -6.51
N ARG A 134 -15.00 26.33 -5.28
CA ARG A 134 -15.13 27.36 -4.23
C ARG A 134 -13.78 27.95 -3.81
N ARG A 135 -12.74 27.11 -3.64
CA ARG A 135 -11.38 27.59 -3.29
C ARG A 135 -10.79 28.49 -4.37
N LEU A 136 -10.88 28.06 -5.64
CA LEU A 136 -10.38 28.85 -6.77
C LEU A 136 -11.11 30.21 -6.89
N ALA A 137 -12.42 30.23 -6.65
CA ALA A 137 -13.18 31.48 -6.65
C ALA A 137 -12.78 32.42 -5.50
N ALA A 138 -12.51 31.88 -4.31
CA ALA A 138 -12.03 32.66 -3.17
C ALA A 138 -10.62 33.24 -3.41
N GLU A 139 -9.69 32.42 -3.92
CA GLU A 139 -8.33 32.85 -4.27
C GLU A 139 -8.34 33.94 -5.36
N ALA A 140 -9.22 33.83 -6.36
CA ALA A 140 -9.38 34.84 -7.41
C ALA A 140 -9.94 36.17 -6.87
N ALA A 141 -10.86 36.11 -5.90
CA ALA A 141 -11.41 37.29 -5.25
C ALA A 141 -10.38 37.99 -4.35
N GLU A 142 -9.56 37.22 -3.63
CA GLU A 142 -8.46 37.74 -2.80
C GLU A 142 -7.34 38.35 -3.65
N SER A 143 -7.04 37.77 -4.82
CA SER A 143 -6.03 38.30 -5.75
C SER A 143 -6.49 39.57 -6.51
N ALA A 144 -7.79 39.88 -6.47
CA ALA A 144 -8.38 41.05 -7.11
C ALA A 144 -8.64 42.22 -6.15
N ALA A 145 -8.38 42.02 -4.85
CA ALA A 145 -8.47 43.02 -3.78
C ALA A 145 -7.09 43.61 -3.46
#